data_AF-A0A2N3F5A7-F1
#
_entry.id   AF-A0A2N3F5A7-F1
#
_cell.length_a   1.000
_cell.length_b   1.000
_cell.length_c   1.000
_cell.angle_alpha   90.00
_cell.angle_beta   90.00
_cell.angle_gamma   90.00
#
_symmetry.space_group_name_H-M   'P 1'
#
loop_
_entity.id
_entity.type
_entity.pdbx_description
1 polymer ?
#
loop_
_entity_poly.entity_id
_entity_poly.type
_entity_poly.pdbx_seq_one_letter_code
_entity_poly.pdbx_strand_id
1 'polypeptide(L)'
;MAGFKTFGTSIVYPPSIDPGVRAVGVPHVWRASSAPDPTRRFWCDDEGLRSWHSRPQPTGHADPFGLQPARQLVVRARHLETVDHVVSLIHCGCLAAYPDLFQNRESSFVYDLEDAAGDEVPPSSIADGFQCFDQASIGVEAAARAWGNSGAEYALLKYRFSLERDWFTPHSAAPRHRDIFAYKYDDPRSQVNAAFAIVAAYSVIEELGLEVRSSQKKPRFLKDSGNAWNPEVLDDINARLEAAGIPADSTVGWLWRGSRTDVEREIDPKLGKQAEWNRRFGTRDRMLALADAIHYVSWLRNYIAAHKLRAIATEVSPYEVHNAQMVARRVLLGFLGLWNRLVSG
;
A
#
# COMPACT_ATOMS: atom_id res chain seq x y z
N MET A 1 -35.25 3.00 13.37
CA MET A 1 -33.90 2.88 12.78
C MET A 1 -33.02 3.95 13.40
N ALA A 2 -31.83 3.61 13.88
CA ALA A 2 -30.89 4.61 14.38
C ALA A 2 -30.50 5.57 13.25
N GLY A 3 -30.47 6.87 13.57
CA GLY A 3 -29.97 7.91 12.66
C GLY A 3 -28.47 7.74 12.39
N PHE A 4 -27.94 8.46 11.40
CA PHE A 4 -26.50 8.58 11.24
C PHE A 4 -25.95 9.44 12.39
N LYS A 5 -24.90 8.94 13.04
CA LYS A 5 -24.05 9.69 13.97
C LYS A 5 -22.80 10.19 13.25
N THR A 6 -22.06 11.07 13.90
CA THR A 6 -20.84 11.68 13.36
C THR A 6 -19.66 11.32 14.27
N PHE A 7 -18.64 10.68 13.69
CA PHE A 7 -17.51 10.16 14.43
C PHE A 7 -16.21 10.84 14.00
N GLY A 8 -15.42 11.29 14.98
CA GLY A 8 -14.08 11.80 14.78
C GLY A 8 -13.10 10.64 14.62
N THR A 9 -12.02 10.86 13.87
CA THR A 9 -10.95 9.88 13.68
C THR A 9 -9.60 10.53 14.01
N SER A 10 -8.57 9.72 14.28
CA SER A 10 -7.21 10.23 14.46
C SER A 10 -6.50 10.62 13.15
N ILE A 11 -7.16 10.45 12.00
CA ILE A 11 -6.62 10.82 10.69
C ILE A 11 -6.84 12.32 10.49
N VAL A 12 -5.76 13.09 10.40
CA VAL A 12 -5.77 14.45 9.88
C VAL A 12 -5.11 14.50 8.51
N TYR A 13 -5.34 15.57 7.75
CA TYR A 13 -4.77 15.74 6.43
C TYR A 13 -4.72 17.21 6.01
N PRO A 14 -3.92 17.55 4.98
CA PRO A 14 -3.82 18.92 4.50
C PRO A 14 -5.13 19.50 3.92
N PRO A 15 -5.47 20.77 4.15
CA PRO A 15 -6.66 21.40 3.58
C PRO A 15 -6.74 21.30 2.05
N SER A 16 -5.59 21.31 1.36
CA SER A 16 -5.50 21.21 -0.10
C SER A 16 -6.12 19.93 -0.68
N ILE A 17 -6.23 18.85 0.11
CA ILE A 17 -6.86 17.58 -0.33
C ILE A 17 -8.29 17.38 0.21
N ASP A 18 -8.83 18.32 0.98
CA ASP A 18 -10.19 18.29 1.54
C ASP A 18 -11.28 18.05 0.48
N PRO A 19 -11.23 18.66 -0.73
CA PRO A 19 -12.20 18.37 -1.78
C PRO A 19 -12.21 16.90 -2.22
N GLY A 20 -11.06 16.22 -2.18
CA GLY A 20 -10.92 14.82 -2.54
C GLY A 20 -11.31 13.84 -1.44
N VAL A 21 -11.45 14.31 -0.20
CA VAL A 21 -11.92 13.53 0.95
C VAL A 21 -13.43 13.66 1.13
N ARG A 22 -13.96 14.88 0.99
CA ARG A 22 -15.37 15.16 1.25
C ARG A 22 -16.28 14.49 0.23
N ALA A 23 -17.47 14.10 0.70
CA ALA A 23 -18.52 13.49 -0.12
C ALA A 23 -18.16 12.14 -0.76
N VAL A 24 -16.99 11.58 -0.45
CA VAL A 24 -16.66 10.18 -0.75
C VAL A 24 -17.29 9.29 0.32
N GLY A 25 -17.79 8.12 -0.08
CA GLY A 25 -18.37 7.12 0.81
C GLY A 25 -19.44 6.31 0.10
N VAL A 26 -20.18 5.54 0.89
CA VAL A 26 -21.25 4.67 0.41
C VAL A 26 -22.58 5.28 0.88
N PRO A 27 -23.41 5.86 -0.02
CA PRO A 27 -24.49 6.80 0.32
C PRO A 27 -25.46 6.42 1.45
N HIS A 28 -25.60 5.13 1.74
CA HIS A 28 -26.50 4.57 2.76
C HIS A 28 -25.81 3.86 3.92
N VAL A 29 -24.47 3.79 3.92
CA VAL A 29 -23.69 3.06 4.93
C VAL A 29 -22.81 4.03 5.72
N TRP A 30 -21.97 4.78 5.01
CA TRP A 30 -21.04 5.73 5.62
C TRP A 30 -20.69 6.87 4.66
N ARG A 31 -20.34 8.04 5.19
CA ARG A 31 -19.87 9.18 4.38
C ARG A 31 -18.70 9.88 5.06
N ALA A 32 -17.66 10.18 4.28
CA ALA A 32 -16.57 11.03 4.71
C ALA A 32 -16.95 12.51 4.65
N SER A 33 -16.45 13.23 5.65
CA SER A 33 -16.59 14.66 5.84
C SER A 33 -15.36 15.15 6.61
N SER A 34 -15.39 16.40 7.05
CA SER A 34 -14.23 16.98 7.69
C SER A 34 -14.56 18.04 8.72
N ALA A 35 -13.75 18.08 9.76
CA ALA A 35 -13.78 19.07 10.82
C ALA A 35 -12.38 19.72 10.95
N PRO A 36 -12.24 20.85 11.67
CA PRO A 36 -10.92 21.34 12.05
C PRO A 36 -10.13 20.28 12.84
N ASP A 37 -8.82 20.17 12.64
CA ASP A 37 -7.95 19.36 13.51
C ASP A 37 -8.12 19.79 14.98
N PRO A 38 -8.64 18.90 15.87
CA PRO A 38 -8.91 19.25 17.26
C PRO A 38 -7.62 19.45 18.06
N THR A 39 -6.48 18.95 17.58
CA THR A 39 -5.19 19.11 18.24
C THR A 39 -4.46 20.38 17.80
N ARG A 40 -4.76 20.89 16.60
CA ARG A 40 -4.01 21.98 15.93
C ARG A 40 -2.50 21.74 15.94
N ARG A 41 -2.10 20.47 15.86
CA ARG A 41 -0.68 20.10 15.84
C ARG A 41 -0.11 20.18 14.46
N PHE A 42 -0.93 20.00 13.43
CA PHE A 42 -0.49 19.88 12.05
C PHE A 42 -0.93 21.09 11.25
N TRP A 43 0.02 21.70 10.55
CA TRP A 43 -0.17 22.92 9.78
C TRP A 43 0.46 22.76 8.40
N CYS A 44 -0.21 23.29 7.37
CA CYS A 44 0.21 23.14 5.99
C CYS A 44 -0.38 24.22 5.07
N ASP A 45 0.26 24.42 3.93
CA ASP A 45 -0.23 25.27 2.85
C ASP A 45 -0.53 24.46 1.59
N ASP A 46 -0.97 25.18 0.54
CA ASP A 46 -1.28 24.59 -0.76
C ASP A 46 -0.04 24.19 -1.56
N GLU A 47 1.15 24.68 -1.19
CA GLU A 47 2.44 24.34 -1.81
C GLU A 47 3.10 23.11 -1.17
N GLY A 48 2.49 22.57 -0.11
CA GLY A 48 2.96 21.38 0.58
C GLY A 48 3.99 21.66 1.66
N LEU A 49 4.23 22.92 2.03
CA LEU A 49 5.00 23.28 3.22
C LEU A 49 4.24 22.81 4.46
N ARG A 50 4.98 22.32 5.46
CA ARG A 50 4.39 21.77 6.68
C ARG A 50 5.14 22.21 7.92
N SER A 51 4.37 22.41 8.97
CA SER A 51 4.85 22.61 10.33
C SER A 51 4.06 21.69 11.26
N TRP A 52 4.72 21.22 12.32
CA TRP A 52 4.02 20.47 13.35
C TRP A 52 4.51 20.81 14.75
N HIS A 53 3.59 20.74 15.71
CA HIS A 53 3.88 20.93 17.12
C HIS A 53 3.86 19.59 17.86
N SER A 54 4.82 19.42 18.77
CA SER A 54 4.89 18.25 19.63
C SER A 54 3.74 18.16 20.64
N ARG A 55 3.02 19.26 20.88
CA ARG A 55 1.88 19.34 21.79
C ARG A 55 0.68 20.03 21.12
N PRO A 56 -0.55 19.71 21.54
CA PRO A 56 -1.74 20.43 21.10
C PRO A 56 -1.61 21.93 21.28
N GLN A 57 -2.15 22.70 20.33
CA GLN A 57 -2.18 24.16 20.39
C GLN A 57 -3.59 24.66 20.74
N PRO A 58 -3.71 25.74 21.52
CA PRO A 58 -5.00 26.29 21.88
C PRO A 58 -5.74 26.88 20.68
N THR A 59 -7.05 27.04 20.83
CA THR A 59 -7.88 27.77 19.88
C THR A 59 -7.38 29.21 19.72
N GLY A 60 -7.21 29.65 18.46
CA GLY A 60 -6.68 30.98 18.13
C GLY A 60 -5.15 31.06 17.99
N HIS A 61 -4.42 29.96 18.23
CA HIS A 61 -3.01 29.88 17.82
C HIS A 61 -2.89 30.12 16.31
N ALA A 62 -1.98 31.01 15.92
CA ALA A 62 -1.64 31.27 14.52
C ALA A 62 -0.25 30.70 14.26
N ASP A 63 -0.09 29.96 13.16
CA ASP A 63 1.21 29.49 12.74
C ASP A 63 2.08 30.68 12.27
N PRO A 64 3.35 30.77 12.70
CA PRO A 64 4.22 31.90 12.40
C PRO A 64 4.56 32.05 10.91
N PHE A 65 4.33 31.03 10.09
CA PHE A 65 4.56 31.03 8.65
C PHE A 65 3.28 31.25 7.85
N GLY A 66 2.15 31.54 8.51
CA GLY A 66 0.86 31.76 7.84
C GLY A 66 0.23 30.47 7.29
N LEU A 67 0.67 29.31 7.77
CA LEU A 67 0.10 28.02 7.37
C LEU A 67 -1.33 27.86 7.88
N GLN A 68 -2.10 27.00 7.22
CA GLN A 68 -3.44 26.65 7.62
C GLN A 68 -3.43 25.38 8.50
N PRO A 69 -4.30 25.29 9.51
CA PRO A 69 -4.42 24.08 10.31
C PRO A 69 -4.95 22.93 9.45
N ALA A 70 -4.46 21.73 9.70
CA ALA A 70 -4.95 20.52 9.07
C ALA A 70 -6.45 20.29 9.33
N ARG A 71 -7.04 19.43 8.52
CA ARG A 71 -8.43 18.98 8.64
C ARG A 71 -8.44 17.60 9.27
N GLN A 72 -9.36 17.37 10.20
CA GLN A 72 -9.67 16.04 10.70
C GLN A 72 -10.63 15.32 9.74
N LEU A 73 -10.36 14.05 9.46
CA LEU A 73 -11.32 13.16 8.81
C LEU A 73 -12.44 12.80 9.79
N VAL A 74 -13.67 13.05 9.36
CA VAL A 74 -14.90 12.73 10.10
C VAL A 74 -15.75 11.78 9.29
N VAL A 75 -16.17 10.68 9.91
CA VAL A 75 -17.01 9.67 9.26
C VAL A 75 -18.40 9.69 9.85
N ARG A 76 -19.42 9.78 8.99
CA ARG A 76 -20.82 9.68 9.39
C ARG A 76 -21.32 8.27 9.10
N ALA A 77 -21.77 7.54 10.11
CA ALA A 77 -22.32 6.19 9.99
C ALA A 77 -23.34 5.93 11.10
N ARG A 78 -24.04 4.80 11.06
CA ARG A 78 -25.02 4.44 12.11
C ARG A 78 -24.38 3.78 13.34
N HIS A 79 -23.25 3.11 13.15
CA HIS A 79 -22.63 2.23 14.13
C HIS A 79 -21.13 2.44 14.17
N LEU A 80 -20.54 2.37 15.36
CA LEU A 80 -19.11 2.57 15.58
C LEU A 80 -18.28 1.50 14.83
N GLU A 81 -18.75 0.26 14.80
CA GLU A 81 -18.08 -0.87 14.15
C GLU A 81 -17.95 -0.64 12.63
N THR A 82 -18.92 0.05 12.03
CA THR A 82 -18.82 0.47 10.62
C THR A 82 -17.69 1.47 10.44
N VAL A 83 -17.55 2.42 11.36
CA VAL A 83 -16.51 3.45 11.27
C VAL A 83 -15.14 2.85 11.52
N ASP A 84 -14.97 1.98 12.53
CA ASP A 84 -13.71 1.29 12.78
C ASP A 84 -13.24 0.51 11.54
N HIS A 85 -14.16 -0.23 10.90
CA HIS A 85 -13.84 -0.95 9.68
C HIS A 85 -13.45 0.00 8.54
N VAL A 86 -14.25 1.04 8.28
CA VAL A 86 -13.95 2.03 7.23
C VAL A 86 -12.60 2.69 7.47
N VAL A 87 -12.32 3.15 8.69
CA VAL A 87 -11.06 3.82 9.04
C VAL A 87 -9.87 2.88 8.85
N SER A 88 -10.01 1.59 9.18
CA SER A 88 -9.00 0.58 8.89
C SER A 88 -8.73 0.45 7.38
N LEU A 89 -9.77 0.39 6.55
CA LEU A 89 -9.64 0.37 5.10
C LEU A 89 -9.01 1.65 4.54
N ILE A 90 -9.37 2.82 5.10
CA ILE A 90 -8.78 4.12 4.73
C ILE A 90 -7.28 4.11 4.99
N HIS A 91 -6.87 3.65 6.16
CA HIS A 91 -5.45 3.53 6.51
C HIS A 91 -4.71 2.58 5.56
N CYS A 92 -5.32 1.44 5.22
CA CYS A 92 -4.75 0.53 4.23
C CYS A 92 -4.63 1.18 2.84
N GLY A 93 -5.60 2.00 2.45
CA GLY A 93 -5.56 2.78 1.22
C GLY A 93 -4.47 3.86 1.21
N CYS A 94 -4.25 4.55 2.34
CA CYS A 94 -3.12 5.49 2.50
C CYS A 94 -1.77 4.78 2.32
N LEU A 95 -1.60 3.62 2.95
CA LEU A 95 -0.40 2.79 2.80
C LEU A 95 -0.24 2.27 1.37
N ALA A 96 -1.34 1.88 0.71
CA ALA A 96 -1.32 1.51 -0.69
C ALA A 96 -0.93 2.71 -1.57
N ALA A 97 -1.32 3.94 -1.23
CA ALA A 97 -0.91 5.13 -1.98
C ALA A 97 0.59 5.44 -1.78
N TYR A 98 1.11 5.36 -0.55
CA TYR A 98 2.54 5.52 -0.27
C TYR A 98 2.94 4.60 0.91
N PRO A 99 3.66 3.49 0.65
CA PRO A 99 3.96 2.50 1.69
C PRO A 99 5.07 3.00 2.64
N ASP A 100 4.64 3.77 3.64
CA ASP A 100 5.49 4.29 4.71
C ASP A 100 4.83 4.08 6.08
N LEU A 101 5.16 2.98 6.75
CA LEU A 101 4.64 2.69 8.09
C LEU A 101 5.23 3.59 9.18
N PHE A 102 6.32 4.34 8.91
CA PHE A 102 6.80 5.31 9.91
C PHE A 102 5.87 6.51 10.00
N GLN A 103 5.35 6.97 8.86
CA GLN A 103 4.41 8.09 8.76
C GLN A 103 2.95 7.66 8.91
N ASN A 104 2.65 6.38 8.67
CA ASN A 104 1.31 5.78 8.75
C ASN A 104 1.31 4.68 9.82
N ARG A 105 1.57 5.04 11.09
CA ARG A 105 1.53 4.06 12.19
C ARG A 105 0.08 3.82 12.56
N GLU A 106 -0.31 2.57 12.80
CA GLU A 106 -1.65 2.30 13.30
C GLU A 106 -1.83 2.90 14.68
N SER A 107 -2.49 4.06 14.71
CA SER A 107 -3.07 4.69 15.88
C SER A 107 -4.47 5.18 15.52
N SER A 108 -5.19 4.38 14.74
CA SER A 108 -6.58 4.69 14.40
C SER A 108 -7.45 4.40 15.61
N PHE A 109 -7.94 5.48 16.24
CA PHE A 109 -9.06 5.40 17.14
C PHE A 109 -10.20 6.26 16.58
N VAL A 110 -11.40 5.87 16.95
CA VAL A 110 -12.64 6.53 16.55
C VAL A 110 -13.37 6.93 17.82
N TYR A 111 -14.02 8.09 17.80
CA TYR A 111 -14.79 8.58 18.93
C TYR A 111 -16.05 9.30 18.46
N ASP A 112 -17.11 9.26 19.26
CA ASP A 112 -18.35 9.99 18.99
C ASP A 112 -18.10 11.49 19.22
N LEU A 113 -18.35 12.31 18.20
CA LEU A 113 -18.14 13.76 18.30
C LEU A 113 -19.20 14.43 19.17
N GLU A 114 -20.37 13.82 19.34
CA GLU A 114 -21.41 14.35 20.23
C GLU A 114 -20.99 14.19 21.70
N ASP A 115 -20.32 13.08 22.03
CA ASP A 115 -19.79 12.84 23.38
C ASP A 115 -18.56 13.70 23.69
N ALA A 116 -17.80 14.11 22.67
CA ALA A 116 -16.58 14.91 22.80
C ALA A 116 -16.83 16.43 22.82
N ALA A 117 -18.07 16.90 22.62
CA ALA A 117 -18.42 18.32 22.48
C ALA A 117 -18.16 19.19 23.74
N GLY A 118 -17.74 18.59 24.86
CA GLY A 118 -17.42 19.30 26.11
C GLY A 118 -15.95 19.65 26.33
N ASP A 119 -15.01 19.03 25.60
CA ASP A 119 -13.57 19.23 25.81
C ASP A 119 -12.96 20.05 24.66
N GLU A 120 -12.53 21.29 24.93
CA GLU A 120 -11.92 22.17 23.92
C GLU A 120 -10.58 21.64 23.37
N VAL A 121 -9.92 20.72 24.08
CA VAL A 121 -8.66 20.10 23.68
C VAL A 121 -8.66 18.63 24.11
N PRO A 122 -8.43 17.67 23.19
CA PRO A 122 -8.33 16.27 23.57
C PRO A 122 -7.16 16.06 24.55
N PRO A 123 -7.32 15.18 25.56
CA PRO A 123 -6.22 14.81 26.45
C PRO A 123 -4.94 14.47 25.68
N SER A 124 -3.77 14.79 26.25
CA SER A 124 -2.48 14.62 25.54
C SER A 124 -2.27 13.19 25.01
N SER A 125 -2.72 12.18 25.75
CA SER A 125 -2.65 10.77 25.33
C SER A 125 -3.46 10.46 24.07
N ILE A 126 -4.61 11.14 23.88
CA ILE A 126 -5.45 11.04 22.69
C ILE A 126 -4.83 11.86 21.56
N ALA A 127 -4.34 13.06 21.88
CA ALA A 127 -3.70 13.94 20.90
C ALA A 127 -2.47 13.33 20.24
N ASP A 128 -1.70 12.52 20.96
CA ASP A 128 -0.52 11.81 20.44
C ASP A 128 -0.86 10.76 19.38
N GLY A 129 -2.10 10.26 19.36
CA GLY A 129 -2.55 9.30 18.35
C GLY A 129 -2.94 9.93 17.01
N PHE A 130 -3.13 11.25 16.94
CA PHE A 130 -3.44 11.94 15.68
C PHE A 130 -2.22 11.95 14.74
N GLN A 131 -2.46 11.65 13.47
CA GLN A 131 -1.43 11.60 12.44
C GLN A 131 -1.92 12.27 11.15
N CYS A 132 -1.00 12.95 10.46
CA CYS A 132 -1.28 13.63 9.20
C CYS A 132 -0.98 12.74 7.99
N PHE A 133 -1.98 12.52 7.15
CA PHE A 133 -1.94 11.64 5.98
C PHE A 133 -2.20 12.45 4.70
N ASP A 134 -1.17 12.61 3.86
CA ASP A 134 -1.34 13.35 2.58
C ASP A 134 -2.15 12.55 1.55
N GLN A 135 -2.25 11.26 1.79
CA GLN A 135 -2.87 10.28 0.92
C GLN A 135 -4.29 9.98 1.41
N ALA A 136 -4.83 10.73 2.39
CA ALA A 136 -6.16 10.49 2.93
C ALA A 136 -7.25 10.51 1.86
N SER A 137 -7.12 11.37 0.83
CA SER A 137 -8.05 11.39 -0.30
C SER A 137 -8.08 10.05 -1.07
N ILE A 138 -6.91 9.47 -1.34
CA ILE A 138 -6.79 8.14 -1.95
C ILE A 138 -7.24 7.05 -0.99
N GLY A 139 -6.94 7.17 0.30
CA GLY A 139 -7.37 6.22 1.34
C GLY A 139 -8.90 6.12 1.45
N VAL A 140 -9.58 7.27 1.52
CA VAL A 140 -11.04 7.36 1.57
C VAL A 140 -11.68 6.76 0.32
N GLU A 141 -11.11 7.03 -0.85
CA GLU A 141 -11.61 6.45 -2.09
C GLU A 141 -11.35 4.94 -2.19
N ALA A 142 -10.17 4.47 -1.76
CA ALA A 142 -9.87 3.04 -1.69
C ALA A 142 -10.88 2.30 -0.81
N ALA A 143 -11.18 2.85 0.38
CA ALA A 143 -12.19 2.27 1.27
C ALA A 143 -13.57 2.26 0.61
N ALA A 144 -13.98 3.33 -0.08
CA ALA A 144 -15.27 3.40 -0.75
C ALA A 144 -15.39 2.39 -1.91
N ARG A 145 -14.32 2.20 -2.69
CA ARG A 145 -14.29 1.27 -3.83
C ARG A 145 -14.13 -0.19 -3.40
N ALA A 146 -13.49 -0.45 -2.26
CA ALA A 146 -13.39 -1.80 -1.70
C ALA A 146 -14.69 -2.22 -0.99
N TRP A 147 -15.47 -1.27 -0.46
CA TRP A 147 -16.63 -1.56 0.37
C TRP A 147 -17.64 -2.51 -0.29
N GLY A 148 -17.94 -3.61 0.39
CA GLY A 148 -18.87 -4.63 -0.09
C GLY A 148 -18.25 -5.62 -1.09
N ASN A 149 -16.97 -5.48 -1.41
CA ASN A 149 -16.16 -6.47 -2.11
C ASN A 149 -15.15 -7.07 -1.12
N SER A 150 -15.51 -8.22 -0.54
CA SER A 150 -14.67 -8.88 0.47
C SER A 150 -13.25 -9.17 -0.04
N GLY A 151 -13.10 -9.48 -1.33
CA GLY A 151 -11.79 -9.71 -1.92
C GLY A 151 -10.93 -8.45 -1.90
N ALA A 152 -11.49 -7.30 -2.27
CA ALA A 152 -10.78 -6.02 -2.19
C ALA A 152 -10.47 -5.58 -0.75
N GLU A 153 -11.41 -5.79 0.18
CA GLU A 153 -11.23 -5.50 1.60
C GLU A 153 -10.09 -6.34 2.21
N TYR A 154 -10.11 -7.66 1.99
CA TYR A 154 -9.03 -8.53 2.45
C TYR A 154 -7.72 -8.27 1.74
N ALA A 155 -7.73 -7.89 0.46
CA ALA A 155 -6.53 -7.51 -0.27
C ALA A 155 -5.85 -6.27 0.35
N LEU A 156 -6.62 -5.25 0.73
CA LEU A 156 -6.12 -4.07 1.46
C LEU A 156 -5.48 -4.46 2.80
N LEU A 157 -6.19 -5.27 3.60
CA LEU A 157 -5.71 -5.71 4.91
C LEU A 157 -4.46 -6.60 4.81
N LYS A 158 -4.42 -7.54 3.84
CA LYS A 158 -3.26 -8.41 3.58
C LYS A 158 -2.06 -7.61 3.07
N TYR A 159 -2.29 -6.58 2.26
CA TYR A 159 -1.22 -5.70 1.80
C TYR A 159 -0.57 -4.96 2.97
N ARG A 160 -1.38 -4.38 3.85
CA ARG A 160 -0.89 -3.77 5.09
C ARG A 160 -0.12 -4.78 5.96
N PHE A 161 -0.68 -5.96 6.18
CA PHE A 161 -0.02 -7.01 6.96
C PHE A 161 1.35 -7.39 6.38
N SER A 162 1.48 -7.43 5.05
CA SER A 162 2.77 -7.66 4.38
C SER A 162 3.79 -6.58 4.78
N LEU A 163 3.41 -5.30 4.70
CA LEU A 163 4.28 -4.18 5.07
C LEU A 163 4.71 -4.26 6.53
N GLU A 164 3.81 -4.65 7.44
CA GLU A 164 4.13 -4.73 8.87
C GLU A 164 5.17 -5.78 9.21
N ARG A 165 5.36 -6.79 8.35
CA ARG A 165 6.39 -7.81 8.58
C ARG A 165 7.77 -7.30 8.20
N ASP A 166 7.88 -6.72 7.01
CA ASP A 166 9.11 -6.17 6.46
C ASP A 166 8.76 -5.22 5.32
N TRP A 167 9.44 -4.08 5.22
CA TRP A 167 9.19 -3.09 4.18
C TRP A 167 10.33 -2.06 4.13
N PHE A 168 10.39 -1.34 3.01
CA PHE A 168 11.06 -0.05 2.93
C PHE A 168 10.32 0.89 2.00
N THR A 169 10.56 2.20 2.18
CA THR A 169 9.84 3.26 1.44
C THR A 169 10.12 3.24 -0.06
N PRO A 170 9.20 3.71 -0.92
CA PRO A 170 9.50 3.95 -2.34
C PRO A 170 10.68 4.91 -2.54
N HIS A 171 10.90 5.83 -1.60
CA HIS A 171 12.07 6.70 -1.60
C HIS A 171 13.38 5.89 -1.58
N SER A 172 13.48 4.90 -0.69
CA SER A 172 14.64 4.00 -0.58
C SER A 172 14.84 3.12 -1.81
N ALA A 173 13.77 2.84 -2.57
CA ALA A 173 13.83 2.09 -3.83
C ALA A 173 14.49 2.86 -4.99
N ALA A 174 14.60 4.19 -4.86
CA ALA A 174 15.01 5.07 -5.95
C ALA A 174 16.40 4.67 -6.51
N PRO A 175 16.58 4.60 -7.85
CA PRO A 175 17.82 4.14 -8.45
C PRO A 175 19.10 4.85 -7.99
N ARG A 176 19.00 6.13 -7.63
CA ARG A 176 20.12 6.93 -7.10
C ARG A 176 20.74 6.36 -5.82
N HIS A 177 19.97 5.60 -5.04
CA HIS A 177 20.41 5.01 -3.79
C HIS A 177 21.13 3.68 -4.00
N ARG A 178 21.08 3.10 -5.21
CA ARG A 178 21.78 1.84 -5.55
C ARG A 178 21.41 0.72 -4.57
N ASP A 179 22.37 0.26 -3.78
CA ASP A 179 22.31 -0.88 -2.87
C ASP A 179 22.53 -0.47 -1.40
N ILE A 180 21.59 0.29 -0.83
CA ILE A 180 21.68 0.72 0.59
C ILE A 180 21.35 -0.39 1.61
N PHE A 181 20.63 -1.43 1.19
CA PHE A 181 20.28 -2.57 2.03
C PHE A 181 21.22 -3.76 1.80
N ALA A 182 21.41 -4.54 2.86
CA ALA A 182 22.16 -5.79 2.79
C ALA A 182 21.57 -6.75 1.76
N TYR A 183 22.44 -7.55 1.16
CA TYR A 183 22.06 -8.52 0.13
C TYR A 183 21.28 -9.74 0.69
N LYS A 184 21.28 -9.93 2.02
CA LYS A 184 20.49 -10.93 2.74
C LYS A 184 20.26 -10.51 4.19
N TYR A 185 19.33 -11.19 4.86
CA TYR A 185 19.12 -11.04 6.30
C TYR A 185 20.05 -11.96 7.09
N ASP A 186 20.73 -11.40 8.09
CA ASP A 186 21.70 -12.13 8.91
C ASP A 186 21.06 -12.87 10.11
N ASP A 187 19.80 -12.55 10.45
CA ASP A 187 19.10 -13.15 11.59
C ASP A 187 17.81 -13.90 11.18
N PRO A 188 17.49 -15.02 11.87
CA PRO A 188 16.30 -15.81 11.55
C PRO A 188 14.97 -15.09 11.68
N ARG A 189 14.86 -14.10 12.59
CA ARG A 189 13.60 -13.36 12.78
C ARG A 189 13.28 -12.53 11.55
N SER A 190 14.27 -11.81 11.01
CA SER A 190 14.11 -11.04 9.78
C SER A 190 13.82 -11.94 8.57
N GLN A 191 14.46 -13.11 8.49
CA GLN A 191 14.17 -14.10 7.43
C GLN A 191 12.72 -14.61 7.48
N VAL A 192 12.20 -14.92 8.69
CA VAL A 192 10.79 -15.30 8.89
C VAL A 192 9.87 -14.16 8.48
N ASN A 193 10.16 -12.93 8.93
CA ASN A 193 9.38 -11.75 8.58
C ASN A 193 9.32 -11.52 7.07
N ALA A 194 10.46 -11.53 6.39
CA ALA A 194 10.55 -11.38 4.93
C ALA A 194 9.73 -12.46 4.20
N ALA A 195 9.80 -13.71 4.65
CA ALA A 195 9.03 -14.79 4.07
C ALA A 195 7.51 -14.57 4.20
N PHE A 196 7.03 -14.22 5.39
CA PHE A 196 5.62 -13.92 5.61
C PHE A 196 5.17 -12.64 4.89
N ALA A 197 6.04 -11.65 4.73
CA ALA A 197 5.78 -10.46 3.93
C ALA A 197 5.48 -10.83 2.47
N ILE A 198 6.31 -11.69 1.87
CA ILE A 198 6.14 -12.17 0.49
C ILE A 198 4.87 -13.00 0.34
N VAL A 199 4.58 -13.90 1.29
CA VAL A 199 3.34 -14.70 1.29
C VAL A 199 2.12 -13.80 1.34
N ALA A 200 2.11 -12.81 2.24
CA ALA A 200 1.01 -11.88 2.38
C ALA A 200 0.84 -11.03 1.12
N ALA A 201 1.93 -10.52 0.54
CA ALA A 201 1.90 -9.77 -0.72
C ALA A 201 1.34 -10.61 -1.88
N TYR A 202 1.75 -11.88 -2.01
CA TYR A 202 1.17 -12.77 -3.02
C TYR A 202 -0.31 -13.08 -2.74
N SER A 203 -0.70 -13.20 -1.47
CA SER A 203 -2.08 -13.45 -1.09
C SER A 203 -3.02 -12.29 -1.48
N VAL A 204 -2.52 -11.06 -1.64
CA VAL A 204 -3.26 -9.93 -2.24
C VAL A 204 -3.62 -10.25 -3.69
N ILE A 205 -2.65 -10.75 -4.47
CA ILE A 205 -2.84 -11.11 -5.88
C ILE A 205 -3.87 -12.25 -6.01
N GLU A 206 -3.80 -13.25 -5.15
CA GLU A 206 -4.75 -14.37 -5.10
C GLU A 206 -6.17 -13.91 -4.70
N GLU A 207 -6.28 -13.03 -3.71
CA GLU A 207 -7.58 -12.52 -3.25
C GLU A 207 -8.32 -11.74 -4.34
N LEU A 208 -7.58 -11.02 -5.19
CA LEU A 208 -8.12 -10.31 -6.35
C LEU A 208 -8.36 -11.22 -7.56
N GLY A 209 -7.99 -12.50 -7.48
CA GLY A 209 -8.12 -13.45 -8.58
C GLY A 209 -7.21 -13.12 -9.77
N LEU A 210 -6.03 -12.54 -9.51
CA LEU A 210 -5.04 -12.09 -10.50
C LEU A 210 -3.76 -12.95 -10.50
N GLU A 211 -3.79 -14.12 -9.88
CA GLU A 211 -2.68 -15.07 -9.87
C GLU A 211 -2.52 -15.78 -11.23
N VAL A 212 -1.30 -16.19 -11.58
CA VAL A 212 -1.07 -17.02 -12.78
C VAL A 212 -1.60 -18.43 -12.56
N ARG A 213 -2.70 -18.76 -13.25
CA ARG A 213 -3.35 -20.07 -13.21
C ARG A 213 -2.70 -21.00 -14.24
N SER A 214 -2.00 -22.00 -13.73
CA SER A 214 -1.30 -22.99 -14.55
C SER A 214 -1.36 -24.36 -13.92
N SER A 215 -1.24 -25.40 -14.73
CA SER A 215 -1.21 -26.79 -14.27
C SER A 215 -0.15 -27.59 -15.03
N GLN A 216 0.03 -28.86 -14.70
CA GLN A 216 0.91 -29.74 -15.49
C GLN A 216 0.41 -29.90 -16.94
N LYS A 217 -0.91 -29.90 -17.15
CA LYS A 217 -1.52 -30.00 -18.49
C LYS A 217 -1.49 -28.67 -19.26
N LYS A 218 -1.47 -27.55 -18.53
CA LYS A 218 -1.41 -26.18 -19.05
C LYS A 218 -0.27 -25.44 -18.37
N PRO A 219 1.00 -25.76 -18.70
CA PRO A 219 2.17 -25.20 -18.03
C PRO A 219 2.31 -23.70 -18.34
N ARG A 220 2.99 -22.95 -17.46
CA ARG A 220 3.24 -21.51 -17.66
C ARG A 220 4.12 -21.23 -18.88
N PHE A 221 5.15 -22.04 -19.05
CA PHE A 221 6.13 -21.91 -20.12
C PHE A 221 6.21 -23.21 -20.91
N LEU A 222 6.37 -23.08 -22.22
CA LEU A 222 6.54 -24.19 -23.14
C LEU A 222 8.03 -24.50 -23.26
N LYS A 223 8.45 -25.68 -22.79
CA LYS A 223 9.86 -26.12 -22.82
C LYS A 223 10.40 -26.19 -24.25
N ASP A 224 9.58 -26.66 -25.17
CA ASP A 224 9.97 -26.86 -26.58
C ASP A 224 10.10 -25.55 -27.35
N SER A 225 9.72 -24.41 -26.75
CA SER A 225 9.78 -23.07 -27.34
C SER A 225 10.72 -22.14 -26.56
N GLY A 226 11.79 -22.70 -25.98
CA GLY A 226 12.81 -21.90 -25.28
C GLY A 226 12.27 -21.17 -24.04
N ASN A 227 11.36 -21.80 -23.31
CA ASN A 227 10.64 -21.21 -22.15
C ASN A 227 9.80 -19.97 -22.50
N ALA A 228 9.29 -19.87 -23.73
CA ALA A 228 8.24 -18.90 -24.06
C ALA A 228 6.97 -19.17 -23.25
N TRP A 229 6.21 -18.11 -22.95
CA TRP A 229 4.89 -18.23 -22.32
C TRP A 229 4.00 -19.18 -23.11
N ASN A 230 3.25 -20.01 -22.41
CA ASN A 230 2.09 -20.67 -22.99
C ASN A 230 1.03 -19.60 -23.30
N PRO A 231 0.66 -19.40 -24.58
CA PRO A 231 -0.29 -18.35 -24.97
C PRO A 231 -1.61 -18.45 -24.21
N GLU A 232 -2.12 -19.67 -24.02
CA GLU A 232 -3.39 -19.88 -23.32
C GLU A 232 -3.35 -19.48 -21.84
N VAL A 233 -2.16 -19.49 -21.21
CA VAL A 233 -1.96 -19.00 -19.83
C VAL A 233 -1.79 -17.49 -19.81
N LEU A 234 -1.00 -16.95 -20.74
CA LEU A 234 -0.71 -15.53 -20.84
C LEU A 234 -1.98 -14.73 -21.20
N ASP A 235 -2.77 -15.22 -22.15
CA ASP A 235 -4.02 -14.60 -22.56
C ASP A 235 -5.05 -14.61 -21.41
N ASP A 236 -5.10 -15.69 -20.62
CA ASP A 236 -5.98 -15.78 -19.44
C ASP A 236 -5.63 -14.73 -18.38
N ILE A 237 -4.35 -14.57 -18.03
CA ILE A 237 -3.96 -13.57 -17.04
C ILE A 237 -4.14 -12.14 -17.57
N ASN A 238 -3.81 -11.89 -18.84
CA ASN A 238 -4.01 -10.57 -19.45
C ASN A 238 -5.49 -10.19 -19.51
N ALA A 239 -6.37 -11.11 -19.90
CA ALA A 239 -7.81 -10.87 -19.91
C ALA A 239 -8.35 -10.56 -18.50
N ARG A 240 -7.87 -11.25 -17.46
CA ARG A 240 -8.25 -10.96 -16.06
C ARG A 240 -7.71 -9.62 -15.57
N LEU A 241 -6.49 -9.24 -15.95
CA LEU A 241 -5.93 -7.93 -15.66
C LEU A 241 -6.76 -6.82 -16.32
N GLU A 242 -7.10 -6.97 -17.61
CA GLU A 242 -7.93 -6.01 -18.34
C GLU A 242 -9.34 -5.89 -17.74
N ALA A 243 -9.97 -7.01 -17.38
CA ALA A 243 -11.26 -7.03 -16.70
C ALA A 243 -11.21 -6.33 -15.33
N ALA A 244 -10.05 -6.33 -14.67
CA ALA A 244 -9.77 -5.57 -13.45
C ALA A 244 -9.38 -4.11 -13.69
N GLY A 245 -9.45 -3.60 -14.93
CA GLY A 245 -9.08 -2.23 -15.29
C GLY A 245 -7.57 -1.99 -15.35
N ILE A 246 -6.77 -3.05 -15.46
CA ILE A 246 -5.30 -2.99 -15.55
C ILE A 246 -4.88 -3.28 -17.00
N PRO A 247 -4.26 -2.34 -17.71
CA PRO A 247 -3.80 -2.58 -19.08
C PRO A 247 -2.83 -3.76 -19.15
N ALA A 248 -3.00 -4.64 -20.14
CA ALA A 248 -2.14 -5.83 -20.32
C ALA A 248 -0.67 -5.48 -20.60
N ASP A 249 -0.40 -4.30 -21.17
CA ASP A 249 0.94 -3.77 -21.41
C ASP A 249 1.55 -3.08 -20.17
N SER A 250 0.85 -3.10 -19.03
CA SER A 250 1.37 -2.55 -17.77
C SER A 250 2.69 -3.19 -17.40
N THR A 251 3.64 -2.34 -16.98
CA THR A 251 4.95 -2.79 -16.50
C THR A 251 5.21 -2.37 -15.07
N VAL A 252 6.16 -3.06 -14.43
CA VAL A 252 6.69 -2.69 -13.12
C VAL A 252 8.21 -2.78 -13.12
N GLY A 253 8.85 -1.90 -12.37
CA GLY A 253 10.27 -2.01 -12.07
C GLY A 253 10.51 -3.15 -11.07
N TRP A 254 11.39 -4.07 -11.43
CA TRP A 254 11.87 -5.14 -10.58
C TRP A 254 13.29 -4.84 -10.15
N LEU A 255 13.48 -4.64 -8.85
CA LEU A 255 14.77 -4.26 -8.27
C LEU A 255 15.70 -5.46 -8.21
N TRP A 256 16.88 -5.32 -8.81
CA TRP A 256 18.03 -6.21 -8.61
C TRP A 256 19.22 -5.36 -8.19
N ARG A 257 19.48 -5.33 -6.88
CA ARG A 257 20.47 -4.45 -6.25
C ARG A 257 21.49 -5.27 -5.48
N GLY A 258 22.71 -4.74 -5.37
CA GLY A 258 23.83 -5.41 -4.72
C GLY A 258 24.31 -6.66 -5.48
N SER A 259 24.93 -7.58 -4.74
CA SER A 259 25.39 -8.87 -5.24
C SER A 259 24.24 -9.76 -5.70
N ARG A 260 24.50 -10.65 -6.66
CA ARG A 260 23.48 -11.62 -7.12
C ARG A 260 23.10 -12.56 -5.98
N THR A 261 21.82 -12.61 -5.64
CA THR A 261 21.25 -13.56 -4.67
C THR A 261 21.07 -14.94 -5.32
N ASP A 262 20.94 -16.00 -4.52
CA ASP A 262 20.54 -17.32 -5.05
C ASP A 262 19.15 -17.28 -5.68
N VAL A 263 18.25 -16.47 -5.12
CA VAL A 263 16.94 -16.18 -5.73
C VAL A 263 17.11 -15.63 -7.15
N GLU A 264 17.99 -14.63 -7.34
CA GLU A 264 18.29 -14.10 -8.67
C GLU A 264 18.95 -15.13 -9.57
N ARG A 265 19.70 -16.11 -9.05
CA ARG A 265 20.30 -17.18 -9.87
C ARG A 265 19.27 -18.23 -10.30
N GLU A 266 18.41 -18.66 -9.39
CA GLU A 266 17.52 -19.81 -9.57
C GLU A 266 16.21 -19.49 -10.29
N ILE A 267 15.73 -18.24 -10.26
CA ILE A 267 14.45 -17.89 -10.91
C ILE A 267 14.52 -18.07 -12.43
N ASP A 268 13.72 -18.96 -13.01
CA ASP A 268 13.72 -19.24 -14.45
C ASP A 268 12.29 -19.27 -14.98
N PRO A 269 11.99 -18.65 -16.14
CA PRO A 269 12.88 -17.88 -17.02
C PRO A 269 13.30 -16.50 -16.50
N LYS A 270 14.41 -15.97 -17.02
CA LYS A 270 14.89 -14.59 -16.78
C LYS A 270 14.12 -13.57 -17.64
N LEU A 271 12.90 -13.24 -17.26
CA LEU A 271 11.98 -12.30 -17.92
C LEU A 271 12.36 -10.82 -17.74
N GLY A 272 11.88 -9.96 -18.66
CA GLY A 272 12.04 -8.50 -18.59
C GLY A 272 13.10 -7.88 -19.49
N LYS A 273 13.06 -6.56 -19.62
CA LYS A 273 14.13 -5.77 -20.26
C LYS A 273 14.97 -5.08 -19.20
N GLN A 274 16.23 -4.78 -19.49
CA GLN A 274 17.04 -3.96 -18.57
C GLN A 274 16.40 -2.56 -18.43
N ALA A 275 16.36 -2.04 -17.21
CA ALA A 275 15.86 -0.70 -16.98
C ALA A 275 16.84 0.37 -17.51
N GLU A 276 16.31 1.44 -18.10
CA GLU A 276 17.12 2.49 -18.73
C GLU A 276 18.07 3.20 -17.76
N TRP A 277 17.64 3.34 -16.50
CA TRP A 277 18.40 4.01 -15.46
C TRP A 277 19.62 3.21 -14.98
N ASN A 278 19.72 1.92 -15.33
CA ASN A 278 20.84 1.07 -14.94
C ASN A 278 22.19 1.66 -15.36
N ARG A 279 22.29 2.20 -16.59
CA ARG A 279 23.53 2.80 -17.11
C ARG A 279 23.98 4.01 -16.29
N ARG A 280 23.02 4.81 -15.81
CA ARG A 280 23.29 6.03 -15.05
C ARG A 280 23.69 5.73 -13.61
N PHE A 281 23.01 4.78 -12.97
CA PHE A 281 23.18 4.53 -11.54
C PHE A 281 24.03 3.31 -11.20
N GLY A 282 24.41 2.49 -12.19
CA GLY A 282 25.25 1.31 -11.99
C GLY A 282 24.50 0.15 -11.35
N THR A 283 23.24 -0.04 -11.72
CA THR A 283 22.34 -1.03 -11.12
C THR A 283 21.87 -2.08 -12.14
N ARG A 284 21.08 -3.07 -11.70
CA ARG A 284 20.74 -4.26 -12.52
C ARG A 284 19.24 -4.51 -12.64
N ASP A 285 18.42 -3.47 -12.43
CA ASP A 285 16.96 -3.61 -12.43
C ASP A 285 16.41 -4.02 -13.79
N ARG A 286 15.19 -4.54 -13.76
CA ARG A 286 14.45 -4.89 -14.97
C ARG A 286 13.08 -4.24 -15.00
N MET A 287 12.61 -3.94 -16.20
CA MET A 287 11.21 -3.65 -16.46
C MET A 287 10.52 -4.95 -16.87
N LEU A 288 9.57 -5.39 -16.05
CA LEU A 288 8.78 -6.60 -16.28
C LEU A 288 7.39 -6.21 -16.78
N ALA A 289 6.84 -6.99 -17.71
CA ALA A 289 5.39 -6.99 -17.90
C ALA A 289 4.73 -7.46 -16.59
N LEU A 290 3.54 -6.96 -16.28
CA LEU A 290 2.90 -7.24 -15.00
C LEU A 290 2.65 -8.75 -14.81
N ALA A 291 2.29 -9.48 -15.88
CA ALA A 291 2.16 -10.94 -15.85
C ALA A 291 3.48 -11.64 -15.48
N ASP A 292 4.62 -11.18 -16.02
CA ASP A 292 5.96 -11.69 -15.67
C ASP A 292 6.28 -11.42 -14.20
N ALA A 293 5.94 -10.23 -13.71
CA ALA A 293 6.18 -9.86 -12.32
C ALA A 293 5.32 -10.69 -11.36
N ILE A 294 4.05 -10.94 -11.67
CA ILE A 294 3.17 -11.83 -10.90
C ILE A 294 3.73 -13.26 -10.91
N HIS A 295 4.27 -13.72 -12.05
CA HIS A 295 4.97 -15.00 -12.12
C HIS A 295 6.16 -15.04 -11.15
N TYR A 296 6.99 -14.00 -11.12
CA TYR A 296 8.12 -13.93 -10.20
C TYR A 296 7.68 -13.97 -8.73
N VAL A 297 6.65 -13.22 -8.35
CA VAL A 297 6.13 -13.26 -6.97
C VAL A 297 5.56 -14.65 -6.63
N SER A 298 4.87 -15.29 -7.57
CA SER A 298 4.41 -16.68 -7.41
C SER A 298 5.57 -17.66 -7.21
N TRP A 299 6.67 -17.49 -7.96
CA TRP A 299 7.88 -18.27 -7.78
C TRP A 299 8.47 -18.05 -6.38
N LEU A 300 8.65 -16.80 -5.95
CA LEU A 300 9.15 -16.45 -4.62
C LEU A 300 8.32 -17.13 -3.52
N ARG A 301 6.99 -16.98 -3.56
CA ARG A 301 6.08 -17.58 -2.58
C ARG A 301 6.21 -19.11 -2.53
N ASN A 302 6.28 -19.78 -3.68
CA ASN A 302 6.42 -21.23 -3.72
C ASN A 302 7.78 -21.72 -3.21
N TYR A 303 8.83 -20.95 -3.46
CA TYR A 303 10.19 -21.33 -3.11
C TYR A 303 10.54 -21.03 -1.65
N ILE A 304 9.94 -19.99 -1.08
CA ILE A 304 10.19 -19.52 0.28
C ILE A 304 9.24 -20.17 1.29
N ALA A 305 7.96 -20.37 0.93
CA ALA A 305 6.90 -20.55 1.93
C ALA A 305 6.03 -21.81 1.77
N ALA A 306 6.33 -22.71 0.82
CA ALA A 306 5.40 -23.80 0.54
C ALA A 306 5.10 -24.70 1.75
N HIS A 307 6.07 -25.03 2.63
CA HIS A 307 5.80 -25.89 3.82
C HIS A 307 6.79 -25.76 4.99
N LYS A 308 8.05 -25.42 4.72
CA LYS A 308 9.13 -25.15 5.69
C LYS A 308 10.04 -24.10 5.07
N LEU A 309 10.51 -23.13 5.84
CA LEU A 309 11.54 -22.20 5.37
C LEU A 309 12.73 -23.02 4.89
N ARG A 310 12.94 -23.01 3.57
CA ARG A 310 14.06 -23.70 2.93
C ARG A 310 15.34 -22.89 3.15
N ALA A 311 16.50 -23.50 2.91
CA ALA A 311 17.77 -22.78 2.97
C ALA A 311 17.74 -21.48 2.13
N ILE A 312 17.09 -21.48 0.96
CA ILE A 312 16.97 -20.27 0.14
C ILE A 312 16.16 -19.12 0.78
N ALA A 313 15.34 -19.38 1.82
CA ALA A 313 14.71 -18.29 2.56
C ALA A 313 15.74 -17.41 3.28
N THR A 314 16.95 -17.93 3.56
CA THR A 314 18.07 -17.13 4.07
C THR A 314 18.71 -16.24 3.01
N GLU A 315 18.39 -16.46 1.74
CA GLU A 315 18.94 -15.73 0.59
C GLU A 315 17.95 -14.69 0.03
N VAL A 316 16.79 -14.53 0.67
CA VAL A 316 15.85 -13.45 0.41
C VAL A 316 16.46 -12.16 0.92
N SER A 317 16.49 -11.12 0.07
CA SER A 317 16.89 -9.78 0.47
C SER A 317 15.66 -8.89 0.67
N PRO A 318 15.82 -7.71 1.28
CA PRO A 318 14.77 -6.69 1.33
C PRO A 318 14.22 -6.32 -0.05
N TYR A 319 15.02 -6.42 -1.11
CA TYR A 319 14.58 -6.09 -2.46
C TYR A 319 13.54 -7.10 -3.01
N GLU A 320 13.67 -8.41 -2.72
CA GLU A 320 12.64 -9.39 -3.09
C GLU A 320 11.31 -9.13 -2.38
N VAL A 321 11.36 -8.77 -1.09
CA VAL A 321 10.17 -8.40 -0.31
C VAL A 321 9.50 -7.18 -0.95
N HIS A 322 10.27 -6.12 -1.19
CA HIS A 322 9.77 -4.89 -1.80
C HIS A 322 9.20 -5.14 -3.21
N ASN A 323 9.86 -5.95 -4.03
CA ASN A 323 9.36 -6.32 -5.36
C ASN A 323 7.99 -7.01 -5.26
N ALA A 324 7.83 -7.97 -4.35
CA ALA A 324 6.55 -8.63 -4.12
C ALA A 324 5.46 -7.64 -3.69
N GLN A 325 5.78 -6.75 -2.74
CA GLN A 325 4.89 -5.69 -2.29
C GLN A 325 4.55 -4.69 -3.39
N MET A 326 5.49 -4.39 -4.29
CA MET A 326 5.27 -3.46 -5.39
C MET A 326 4.33 -4.02 -6.43
N VAL A 327 4.44 -5.31 -6.76
CA VAL A 327 3.49 -6.00 -7.62
C VAL A 327 2.11 -6.02 -6.96
N ALA A 328 2.03 -6.42 -5.69
CA ALA A 328 0.77 -6.43 -4.93
C ALA A 328 0.10 -5.04 -4.91
N ARG A 329 0.87 -3.98 -4.64
CA ARG A 329 0.41 -2.58 -4.68
C ARG A 329 -0.09 -2.19 -6.07
N ARG A 330 0.66 -2.53 -7.13
CA ARG A 330 0.30 -2.21 -8.52
C ARG A 330 -1.02 -2.85 -8.92
N VAL A 331 -1.23 -4.12 -8.59
CA VAL A 331 -2.48 -4.81 -8.91
C VAL A 331 -3.64 -4.32 -8.05
N LEU A 332 -3.41 -4.08 -6.75
CA LEU A 332 -4.45 -3.62 -5.82
C LEU A 332 -4.98 -2.24 -6.21
N LEU A 333 -4.08 -1.28 -6.41
CA LEU A 333 -4.47 0.06 -6.86
C LEU A 333 -5.02 0.06 -8.29
N GLY A 334 -4.57 -0.87 -9.13
CA GLY A 334 -5.11 -1.07 -10.46
C GLY A 334 -6.56 -1.54 -10.42
N PHE A 335 -6.83 -2.60 -9.65
CA PHE A 335 -8.15 -3.17 -9.40
C PHE A 335 -9.11 -2.14 -8.79
N LEU A 336 -8.63 -1.35 -7.85
CA LEU A 336 -9.40 -0.24 -7.27
C LEU A 336 -9.52 0.95 -8.24
N GLY A 337 -8.87 0.96 -9.41
CA GLY A 337 -8.90 2.07 -10.37
C GLY A 337 -8.26 3.37 -9.87
N LEU A 338 -7.28 3.26 -8.96
CA LEU A 338 -6.59 4.37 -8.30
C LEU A 338 -5.16 4.57 -8.78
N TRP A 339 -4.59 3.60 -9.52
CA TRP A 339 -3.20 3.66 -9.97
C TRP A 339 -2.88 4.94 -10.75
N ASN A 340 -3.71 5.31 -11.73
CA ASN A 340 -3.44 6.46 -12.59
C ASN A 340 -3.48 7.79 -11.81
N ARG A 341 -4.28 7.88 -10.75
CA ARG A 341 -4.33 9.08 -9.89
C ARG A 341 -2.98 9.34 -9.19
N LEU A 342 -2.18 8.31 -8.97
CA LEU A 342 -0.87 8.43 -8.32
C LEU A 342 0.29 8.75 -9.29
N VAL A 343 0.09 8.49 -10.58
CA VAL A 343 1.14 8.69 -11.61
C VAL A 343 0.90 9.96 -12.41
N SER A 344 -0.35 10.44 -12.48
CA SER A 344 -0.73 11.66 -13.19
C SER A 344 -0.77 12.94 -12.33
N GLY A 345 -0.59 12.82 -11.02
CA GLY A 345 -0.36 13.93 -10.10
C GLY A 345 1.10 14.00 -9.71
#